data_AF-A0A354CV72-F1
#
_entry.id   AF-A0A354CV72-F1
#
_cell.length_a   1.000
_cell.length_b   1.000
_cell.length_c   1.000
_cell.angle_alpha   90.00
_cell.angle_beta   90.00
_cell.angle_gamma   90.00
#
_symmetry.space_group_name_H-M   'P 1'
#
loop_
_entity.id
_entity.type
_entity.pdbx_description
1 polymer ?
#
loop_
_entity_poly.entity_id
_entity_poly.type
_entity_poly.pdbx_seq_one_letter_code
_entity_poly.pdbx_strand_id
1 'polypeptide(L)'
;MKKNVKEYNNMTTPEGQENAGKILNSLEGSVDEVEKELEGEAEEESAAGFDSAAHLIKNRKTFFAVGLIVIILAAVGLVNTVKFAMNTVNDIANQTAIKEEFAEFIYPMVLIDTPAFDSAENIPASVVVNAAIWRICIYGNTEKYENDGVNMTISEIDVESSAAALFGASVKVVHQTVTSGVVVFEYDQTLKSYIVPVNMDKNTFWPKISQISSVGDTFTLTVEYMTPIMGIGSEESSSIKQMIYTVSRNASAKTVKSVQYVTASSTE
;
A
#
# COMPACT_ATOMS: atom_id res chain seq x y z
N MET A 1 39.55 -17.39 -48.21
CA MET A 1 40.93 -17.88 -48.04
C MET A 1 41.40 -17.43 -46.65
N LYS A 2 41.52 -18.34 -45.67
CA LYS A 2 42.71 -19.11 -45.27
C LYS A 2 43.87 -18.26 -44.71
N LYS A 3 44.14 -18.49 -43.41
CA LYS A 3 45.45 -18.62 -42.69
C LYS A 3 46.34 -17.36 -42.61
N ASN A 4 47.18 -17.09 -41.60
CA ASN A 4 47.50 -17.70 -40.30
C ASN A 4 48.41 -16.70 -39.54
N VAL A 5 48.21 -16.58 -38.21
CA VAL A 5 49.17 -16.56 -37.07
C VAL A 5 50.55 -15.89 -37.19
N LYS A 6 50.85 -14.99 -36.23
CA LYS A 6 51.98 -15.02 -35.23
C LYS A 6 51.82 -13.85 -34.24
N GLU A 7 51.51 -14.13 -32.96
CA GLU A 7 52.41 -14.19 -31.77
C GLU A 7 52.84 -12.82 -31.21
N TYR A 8 52.59 -12.55 -29.91
CA TYR A 8 53.60 -12.28 -28.87
C TYR A 8 52.96 -12.02 -27.49
N ASN A 9 53.70 -12.42 -26.46
CA ASN A 9 53.39 -12.48 -25.03
C ASN A 9 53.12 -11.14 -24.32
N ASN A 10 52.58 -11.30 -23.11
CA ASN A 10 52.83 -10.58 -21.84
C ASN A 10 51.71 -9.69 -21.24
N MET A 11 51.30 -10.15 -20.06
CA MET A 11 51.26 -9.41 -18.79
C MET A 11 49.98 -8.64 -18.41
N THR A 12 49.63 -8.86 -17.13
CA THR A 12 48.83 -8.08 -16.18
C THR A 12 47.29 -8.26 -16.11
N THR A 13 46.90 -9.01 -15.07
CA THR A 13 45.64 -8.98 -14.28
C THR A 13 45.34 -7.56 -13.73
N PRO A 14 44.10 -7.22 -13.27
CA PRO A 14 43.53 -7.70 -11.99
C PRO A 14 42.04 -8.10 -12.10
N GLU A 15 41.59 -9.19 -11.46
CA GLU A 15 40.96 -9.25 -10.13
C GLU A 15 39.48 -9.63 -10.22
N GLY A 16 39.22 -10.92 -10.10
CA GLY A 16 37.98 -11.45 -9.59
C GLY A 16 38.37 -12.56 -8.60
N GLN A 17 37.77 -12.54 -7.41
CA GLN A 17 37.93 -13.49 -6.30
C GLN A 17 38.96 -13.13 -5.22
N GLU A 18 38.73 -12.04 -4.48
CA GLU A 18 39.24 -11.88 -3.10
C GLU A 18 38.08 -11.44 -2.20
N ASN A 19 37.20 -12.35 -1.78
CA ASN A 19 36.14 -12.04 -0.80
C ASN A 19 35.63 -13.24 0.02
N ALA A 20 36.48 -14.25 0.25
CA ALA A 20 36.10 -15.37 1.13
C ALA A 20 37.23 -15.84 2.08
N GLY A 21 38.47 -15.37 1.90
CA GLY A 21 39.63 -15.88 2.65
C GLY A 21 40.07 -15.06 3.87
N LYS A 22 39.48 -13.87 4.12
CA LYS A 22 39.98 -12.94 5.17
C LYS A 22 39.16 -12.88 6.46
N ILE A 23 37.99 -13.52 6.53
CA ILE A 23 37.12 -13.46 7.73
C ILE A 23 37.30 -14.68 8.64
N LEU A 24 37.84 -15.79 8.14
CA LEU A 24 37.98 -17.02 8.94
C LEU A 24 39.21 -17.03 9.88
N ASN A 25 40.22 -16.18 9.66
CA ASN A 25 41.45 -16.17 10.49
C ASN A 25 41.37 -15.27 11.73
N SER A 26 40.21 -14.68 12.05
CA SER A 26 40.05 -13.80 13.23
C SER A 26 39.21 -14.42 14.35
N LEU A 27 38.78 -15.69 14.22
CA LEU A 27 37.94 -16.35 15.23
C LEU A 27 38.62 -17.53 15.95
N GLU A 28 39.84 -17.91 15.56
CA GLU A 28 40.52 -19.12 16.07
C GLU A 28 41.44 -18.85 17.28
N GLY A 29 41.40 -17.65 17.86
CA GLY A 29 42.37 -17.20 18.86
C GLY A 29 41.89 -17.14 20.32
N SER A 30 40.72 -17.67 20.67
CA SER A 30 40.18 -17.49 22.04
C SER A 30 39.50 -18.70 22.66
N VAL A 31 39.78 -19.91 22.17
CA VAL A 31 39.21 -21.15 22.74
C VAL A 31 40.28 -21.99 23.46
N ASP A 32 41.55 -21.87 23.07
CA ASP A 32 42.64 -22.69 23.64
C ASP A 32 43.13 -22.27 25.04
N GLU A 33 42.66 -21.15 25.59
CA GLU A 33 43.06 -20.68 26.92
C GLU A 33 42.09 -21.10 28.05
N VAL A 34 41.01 -21.79 27.73
CA VAL A 34 40.04 -22.29 28.73
C VAL A 34 40.25 -23.79 29.04
N GLU A 35 41.01 -24.51 28.22
CA GLU A 35 41.12 -25.97 28.32
C GLU A 35 42.22 -26.45 29.30
N LYS A 36 43.07 -25.55 29.82
CA LYS A 36 44.28 -25.92 30.57
C LYS A 36 44.24 -25.78 32.10
N GLU A 37 43.06 -25.81 32.72
CA GLU A 37 42.93 -25.96 34.19
C GLU A 37 42.02 -27.11 34.63
N LEU A 38 41.59 -28.00 33.71
CA LEU A 38 40.65 -29.08 34.01
C LEU A 38 41.24 -30.49 34.10
N GLU A 39 42.56 -30.65 34.03
CA GLU A 39 43.20 -31.97 34.22
C GLU A 39 43.87 -32.07 35.59
N GLY A 40 43.15 -32.67 36.54
CA GLY A 40 43.61 -32.91 37.91
C GLY A 40 42.85 -34.05 38.57
N GLU A 41 42.98 -35.23 37.96
CA GLU A 41 42.88 -36.56 38.57
C GLU A 41 41.49 -37.11 38.96
N ALA A 42 41.39 -38.43 38.73
CA ALA A 42 40.20 -39.24 38.57
C ALA A 42 39.85 -40.03 39.84
N GLU A 43 38.64 -40.62 39.81
CA GLU A 43 38.14 -41.73 40.65
C GLU A 43 37.78 -41.33 42.10
N GLU A 44 36.63 -41.70 42.69
CA GLU A 44 35.88 -42.96 42.67
C GLU A 44 34.44 -42.74 43.20
N GLU A 45 33.58 -43.74 43.04
CA GLU A 45 32.15 -43.79 43.40
C GLU A 45 31.74 -43.23 44.78
N SER A 46 30.55 -42.62 44.88
CA SER A 46 29.43 -43.16 45.69
C SER A 46 28.25 -42.19 45.79
N ALA A 47 27.06 -42.78 45.84
CA ALA A 47 25.77 -42.12 45.92
C ALA A 47 25.59 -41.25 47.17
N ALA A 48 25.00 -40.06 47.01
CA ALA A 48 23.90 -39.51 47.83
C ALA A 48 23.80 -37.97 47.69
N GLY A 49 22.56 -37.47 47.69
CA GLY A 49 22.28 -36.14 48.27
C GLY A 49 21.82 -35.06 47.30
N PHE A 50 20.51 -34.99 47.10
CA PHE A 50 19.83 -33.74 46.78
C PHE A 50 19.83 -32.87 48.04
N ASP A 51 20.75 -31.91 48.16
CA ASP A 51 20.52 -30.59 48.79
C ASP A 51 21.83 -29.78 48.83
N SER A 52 21.78 -28.52 48.41
CA SER A 52 22.12 -27.39 49.28
C SER A 52 22.05 -26.09 48.47
N ALA A 53 20.83 -25.57 48.38
CA ALA A 53 20.57 -24.17 48.05
C ALA A 53 21.03 -23.28 49.21
N ALA A 54 22.32 -22.95 49.33
CA ALA A 54 22.75 -21.99 50.36
C ALA A 54 24.18 -21.44 50.18
N HIS A 55 24.47 -20.75 49.08
CA HIS A 55 25.43 -19.65 49.16
C HIS A 55 25.20 -18.68 47.99
N LEU A 56 25.43 -17.38 48.22
CA LEU A 56 25.16 -16.24 47.30
C LEU A 56 23.79 -15.56 47.43
N ILE A 57 23.32 -15.28 48.66
CA ILE A 57 22.34 -14.19 48.88
C ILE A 57 22.87 -13.24 49.95
N LYS A 58 23.70 -12.29 49.51
CA LYS A 58 24.05 -11.10 50.30
C LYS A 58 23.88 -9.87 49.43
N ASN A 59 22.60 -9.52 49.18
CA ASN A 59 22.06 -8.15 49.00
C ASN A 59 20.66 -8.20 48.33
N ARG A 60 19.63 -8.68 49.05
CA ARG A 60 18.24 -8.76 48.54
C ARG A 60 17.69 -7.43 47.98
N LYS A 61 18.18 -6.28 48.45
CA LYS A 61 17.70 -4.94 48.03
C LYS A 61 18.15 -4.56 46.61
N THR A 62 19.32 -5.00 46.16
CA THR A 62 19.82 -4.68 44.81
C THR A 62 19.08 -5.50 43.75
N PHE A 63 18.79 -6.78 44.02
CA PHE A 63 17.97 -7.61 43.14
C PHE A 63 16.54 -7.09 43.00
N PHE A 64 15.95 -6.54 44.06
CA PHE A 64 14.63 -5.91 44.01
C PHE A 64 14.63 -4.63 43.15
N ALA A 65 15.65 -3.78 43.30
CA ALA A 65 15.78 -2.56 42.51
C ALA A 65 16.00 -2.87 41.01
N VAL A 66 16.83 -3.88 40.70
CA VAL A 66 17.06 -4.34 39.32
C VAL A 66 15.77 -4.90 38.72
N GLY A 67 15.02 -5.73 39.45
CA GLY A 67 13.73 -6.25 38.99
C GLY A 67 12.70 -5.16 38.70
N LEU A 68 12.65 -4.11 39.53
CA LEU A 68 11.75 -2.97 39.32
C LEU A 68 12.11 -2.19 38.05
N ILE A 69 13.39 -1.97 37.78
CA ILE A 69 13.87 -1.30 36.56
C ILE A 69 13.52 -2.13 35.32
N VAL A 70 13.68 -3.46 35.39
CA VAL A 70 13.31 -4.37 34.30
C VAL A 70 11.82 -4.31 34.00
N ILE A 71 10.96 -4.24 35.03
CA ILE A 71 9.49 -4.12 34.85
C ILE A 71 9.13 -2.78 34.19
N ILE A 72 9.76 -1.67 34.58
CA ILE A 72 9.52 -0.35 33.98
C ILE A 72 9.98 -0.35 32.51
N LEU A 73 11.17 -0.87 32.22
CA LEU A 73 11.67 -1.01 30.85
C LEU A 73 10.80 -1.94 30.00
N ALA A 74 10.28 -3.02 30.58
CA ALA A 74 9.34 -3.91 29.91
C ALA A 74 7.99 -3.23 29.63
N ALA A 75 7.48 -2.41 30.56
CA ALA A 75 6.24 -1.65 30.34
C ALA A 75 6.41 -0.58 29.26
N VAL A 76 7.52 0.16 29.27
CA VAL A 76 7.86 1.13 28.21
C VAL A 76 8.08 0.42 26.88
N GLY A 77 8.78 -0.72 26.89
CA GLY A 77 8.96 -1.61 25.74
C GLY A 77 7.62 -2.06 25.17
N LEU A 78 6.71 -2.58 26.00
CA LEU A 78 5.37 -3.02 25.61
C LEU A 78 4.54 -1.89 25.00
N VAL A 79 4.51 -0.72 25.64
CA VAL A 79 3.77 0.46 25.12
C VAL A 79 4.35 0.90 23.77
N ASN A 80 5.67 0.87 23.63
CA ASN A 80 6.32 1.18 22.36
C ASN A 80 6.11 0.09 21.32
N THR A 81 6.08 -1.20 21.68
CA THR A 81 5.78 -2.32 20.76
C THR A 81 4.34 -2.25 20.26
N VAL A 82 3.37 -1.87 21.09
CA VAL A 82 1.97 -1.70 20.65
C VAL A 82 1.83 -0.52 19.69
N LYS A 83 2.48 0.62 19.99
CA LYS A 83 2.51 1.79 19.10
C LYS A 83 3.29 1.51 17.80
N PHE A 84 4.35 0.73 17.88
CA PHE A 84 5.17 0.32 16.74
C PHE A 84 4.42 -0.72 15.89
N ALA A 85 3.73 -1.70 16.47
CA ALA A 85 2.91 -2.66 15.72
C ALA A 85 1.78 -1.98 14.92
N MET A 86 1.27 -0.84 15.40
CA MET A 86 0.31 -0.03 14.64
C MET A 86 0.97 0.84 13.55
N ASN A 87 2.25 1.18 13.68
CA ASN A 87 2.97 2.12 12.80
C ASN A 87 4.21 1.55 12.07
N THR A 88 4.45 0.23 12.08
CA THR A 88 5.60 -0.37 11.37
C THR A 88 5.25 -0.54 9.90
N VAL A 89 5.52 0.51 9.12
CA VAL A 89 6.20 0.47 7.81
C VAL A 89 5.74 -0.73 6.94
N ASN A 90 4.68 -0.63 6.13
CA ASN A 90 4.53 0.30 5.01
C ASN A 90 5.86 0.61 4.34
N ASP A 91 6.50 -0.42 3.76
CA ASP A 91 7.70 -0.31 2.93
C ASP A 91 7.59 0.90 2.00
N ILE A 92 8.67 1.66 1.88
CA ILE A 92 8.73 2.86 1.02
C ILE A 92 8.39 2.51 -0.44
N ALA A 93 8.70 1.29 -0.89
CA ALA A 93 8.27 0.76 -2.19
C ALA A 93 6.77 0.38 -2.21
N ASN A 94 6.23 -0.19 -1.12
CA ASN A 94 4.81 -0.46 -0.98
C ASN A 94 4.00 0.84 -0.96
N GLN A 95 4.50 1.93 -0.40
CA GLN A 95 3.74 3.18 -0.35
C GLN A 95 3.48 3.73 -1.76
N THR A 96 4.44 3.68 -2.69
CA THR A 96 4.20 4.12 -4.07
C THR A 96 3.23 3.18 -4.79
N ALA A 97 3.45 1.86 -4.74
CA ALA A 97 2.57 0.90 -5.40
C ALA A 97 1.13 0.92 -4.84
N ILE A 98 0.98 1.04 -3.51
CA ILE A 98 -0.33 1.17 -2.86
C ILE A 98 -1.00 2.49 -3.23
N LYS A 99 -0.25 3.60 -3.30
CA LYS A 99 -0.78 4.89 -3.75
C LYS A 99 -1.27 4.81 -5.19
N GLU A 100 -0.52 4.18 -6.09
CA GLU A 100 -0.94 3.97 -7.48
C GLU A 100 -2.18 3.07 -7.56
N GLU A 101 -2.20 1.97 -6.80
CA GLU A 101 -3.33 1.05 -6.73
C GLU A 101 -4.62 1.74 -6.25
N PHE A 102 -4.53 2.61 -5.24
CA PHE A 102 -5.68 3.39 -4.78
C PHE A 102 -6.03 4.52 -5.74
N ALA A 103 -5.05 5.15 -6.38
CA ALA A 103 -5.28 6.18 -7.40
C ALA A 103 -6.08 5.60 -8.57
N GLU A 104 -5.70 4.42 -9.05
CA GLU A 104 -6.43 3.69 -10.09
C GLU A 104 -7.86 3.38 -9.63
N PHE A 105 -8.03 2.88 -8.41
CA PHE A 105 -9.35 2.56 -7.87
C PHE A 105 -10.30 3.77 -7.80
N ILE A 106 -9.82 4.94 -7.37
CA ILE A 106 -10.65 6.15 -7.24
C ILE A 106 -10.74 6.98 -8.52
N TYR A 107 -10.00 6.63 -9.58
CA TYR A 107 -9.92 7.42 -10.79
C TYR A 107 -11.29 7.78 -11.40
N PRO A 108 -12.28 6.86 -11.50
CA PRO A 108 -13.60 7.20 -12.03
C PRO A 108 -14.32 8.31 -11.25
N MET A 109 -14.06 8.43 -9.94
CA MET A 109 -14.66 9.46 -9.10
C MET A 109 -13.97 10.82 -9.24
N VAL A 110 -12.65 10.81 -9.38
CA VAL A 110 -11.84 12.02 -9.57
C VAL A 110 -12.09 12.60 -10.95
N LEU A 111 -12.23 11.74 -11.96
CA LEU A 111 -12.56 12.11 -13.33
C LEU A 111 -13.86 12.93 -13.40
N ILE A 112 -14.90 12.55 -12.65
CA ILE A 112 -16.19 13.25 -12.68
C ILE A 112 -16.28 14.42 -11.70
N ASP A 113 -15.17 14.82 -11.07
CA ASP A 113 -15.12 15.79 -9.99
C ASP A 113 -16.18 15.55 -8.89
N THR A 114 -16.16 14.36 -8.30
CA THR A 114 -17.16 13.95 -7.31
C THR A 114 -17.26 14.95 -6.14
N PRO A 115 -18.48 15.40 -5.76
CA PRO A 115 -18.70 16.22 -4.58
C PRO A 115 -18.44 15.42 -3.29
N ALA A 116 -18.24 16.15 -2.18
CA ALA A 116 -18.11 15.53 -0.87
C ALA A 116 -19.40 14.81 -0.43
N PHE A 117 -19.24 13.70 0.30
CA PHE A 117 -20.32 12.94 0.94
C PHE A 117 -19.78 12.18 2.15
N ASP A 118 -20.62 12.03 3.17
CA ASP A 118 -20.20 11.46 4.46
C ASP A 118 -20.35 9.94 4.56
N SER A 119 -21.20 9.33 3.72
CA SER A 119 -21.45 7.89 3.71
C SER A 119 -21.96 7.41 2.34
N ALA A 120 -21.88 6.10 2.11
CA ALA A 120 -22.37 5.46 0.88
C ALA A 120 -23.87 5.69 0.61
N GLU A 121 -24.67 5.94 1.66
CA GLU A 121 -26.11 6.22 1.55
C GLU A 121 -26.39 7.65 1.07
N ASN A 122 -25.46 8.57 1.33
CA ASN A 122 -25.57 9.98 1.01
C ASN A 122 -24.89 10.36 -0.32
N ILE A 123 -24.45 9.37 -1.10
CA ILE A 123 -23.85 9.62 -2.41
C ILE A 123 -24.94 10.13 -3.36
N PRO A 124 -24.71 11.25 -4.07
CA PRO A 124 -25.65 11.67 -5.11
C PRO A 124 -25.84 10.59 -6.17
N ALA A 125 -27.09 10.28 -6.51
CA ALA A 125 -27.40 9.22 -7.49
C ALA A 125 -26.68 9.40 -8.84
N SER A 126 -26.49 10.65 -9.27
CA SER A 126 -25.76 10.96 -10.50
C SER A 126 -24.29 10.55 -10.44
N VAL A 127 -23.63 10.73 -9.27
CA VAL A 127 -22.25 10.32 -9.02
C VAL A 127 -22.12 8.80 -9.08
N VAL A 128 -23.05 8.07 -8.48
CA VAL A 128 -23.06 6.59 -8.49
C VAL A 128 -23.06 6.07 -9.92
N VAL A 129 -23.99 6.55 -10.75
CA VAL A 129 -24.14 6.14 -12.15
C VAL A 129 -22.94 6.58 -12.99
N ASN A 130 -22.54 7.85 -12.90
CA ASN A 130 -21.42 8.40 -13.67
C ASN A 130 -20.12 7.63 -13.38
N ALA A 131 -19.76 7.45 -12.10
CA ALA A 131 -18.53 6.76 -11.72
C ALA A 131 -18.56 5.29 -12.15
N ALA A 132 -19.72 4.63 -12.06
CA ALA A 132 -19.90 3.25 -12.50
C ALA A 132 -19.69 3.07 -14.01
N ILE A 133 -20.28 3.95 -14.83
CA ILE A 133 -20.11 3.95 -16.29
C ILE A 133 -18.65 4.24 -16.64
N TRP A 134 -18.04 5.28 -16.07
CA TRP A 134 -16.62 5.57 -16.33
C TRP A 134 -15.69 4.42 -15.94
N ARG A 135 -15.95 3.75 -14.82
CA ARG A 135 -15.19 2.56 -14.43
C ARG A 135 -15.28 1.46 -15.49
N ILE A 136 -16.46 1.21 -16.06
CA ILE A 136 -16.63 0.25 -17.15
C ILE A 136 -15.83 0.69 -18.38
N CYS A 137 -15.88 1.98 -18.73
CA CYS A 137 -15.22 2.51 -19.91
C CYS A 137 -13.69 2.59 -19.78
N ILE A 138 -13.16 2.67 -18.56
CA ILE A 138 -11.72 2.75 -18.30
C ILE A 138 -11.12 1.35 -18.12
N TYR A 139 -11.77 0.48 -17.35
CA TYR A 139 -11.21 -0.80 -16.89
C TYR A 139 -11.97 -2.04 -17.37
N GLY A 140 -13.18 -1.87 -17.88
CA GLY A 140 -14.01 -2.96 -18.37
C GLY A 140 -13.64 -3.36 -19.81
N ASN A 141 -14.06 -4.55 -20.20
CA ASN A 141 -14.06 -4.95 -21.60
C ASN A 141 -15.23 -4.28 -22.32
N THR A 142 -14.99 -3.19 -23.04
CA THR A 142 -16.02 -2.46 -23.79
C THR A 142 -16.39 -3.12 -25.11
N GLU A 143 -15.56 -4.03 -25.64
CA GLU A 143 -15.81 -4.75 -26.90
C GLU A 143 -16.99 -5.70 -26.81
N LYS A 144 -17.42 -6.07 -25.60
CA LYS A 144 -18.59 -6.94 -25.38
C LYS A 144 -19.93 -6.24 -25.64
N TYR A 145 -19.94 -4.91 -25.71
CA TYR A 145 -21.16 -4.12 -25.86
C TYR A 145 -21.48 -3.88 -27.33
N GLU A 146 -22.76 -3.87 -27.66
CA GLU A 146 -23.21 -3.45 -28.98
C GLU A 146 -22.81 -1.99 -29.22
N ASN A 147 -22.24 -1.73 -30.39
CA ASN A 147 -21.62 -0.46 -30.74
C ASN A 147 -21.90 -0.12 -32.21
N ASP A 148 -22.45 1.07 -32.47
CA ASP A 148 -22.82 1.57 -33.80
C ASP A 148 -21.72 2.45 -34.46
N GLY A 149 -20.56 2.57 -33.81
CA GLY A 149 -19.43 3.41 -34.20
C GLY A 149 -19.43 4.80 -33.53
N VAL A 150 -20.57 5.23 -32.99
CA VAL A 150 -20.73 6.51 -32.28
C VAL A 150 -21.00 6.27 -30.80
N ASN A 151 -21.93 5.35 -30.50
CA ASN A 151 -22.36 4.98 -29.17
C ASN A 151 -22.25 3.46 -28.96
N MET A 152 -22.03 3.09 -27.71
CA MET A 152 -22.17 1.73 -27.21
C MET A 152 -23.32 1.64 -26.20
N THR A 153 -23.94 0.47 -26.11
CA THR A 153 -25.06 0.21 -25.20
C THR A 153 -24.59 -0.62 -24.00
N ILE A 154 -24.62 -0.05 -22.80
CA ILE A 154 -24.22 -0.70 -21.54
C ILE A 154 -25.47 -1.06 -20.74
N SER A 155 -25.65 -2.33 -20.37
CA SER A 155 -26.82 -2.75 -19.58
C SER A 155 -26.85 -2.12 -18.18
N GLU A 156 -28.05 -1.90 -17.64
CA GLU A 156 -28.20 -1.38 -16.28
C GLU A 156 -27.59 -2.32 -15.22
N ILE A 157 -27.63 -3.63 -15.46
CA ILE A 157 -27.04 -4.66 -14.60
C ILE A 157 -25.51 -4.52 -14.52
N ASP A 158 -24.85 -4.25 -15.65
CA ASP A 158 -23.40 -4.00 -15.66
C ASP A 158 -23.06 -2.71 -14.88
N VAL A 159 -23.90 -1.67 -15.00
CA VAL A 159 -23.75 -0.43 -14.23
C VAL A 159 -23.96 -0.67 -12.73
N GLU A 160 -24.97 -1.45 -12.34
CA GLU A 160 -25.19 -1.85 -10.95
C GLU A 160 -24.01 -2.64 -10.38
N SER A 161 -23.50 -3.62 -11.13
CA SER A 161 -22.33 -4.39 -10.72
C SER A 161 -21.09 -3.52 -10.58
N SER A 162 -20.89 -2.55 -11.48
CA SER A 162 -19.77 -1.60 -11.41
C SER A 162 -19.92 -0.63 -10.23
N ALA A 163 -21.13 -0.15 -9.95
CA ALA A 163 -21.43 0.68 -8.78
C ALA A 163 -21.17 -0.08 -7.48
N ALA A 164 -21.61 -1.34 -7.39
CA ALA A 164 -21.35 -2.19 -6.24
C ALA A 164 -19.85 -2.43 -6.00
N ALA A 165 -19.06 -2.52 -7.09
CA ALA A 165 -17.60 -2.65 -7.00
C ALA A 165 -16.90 -1.37 -6.49
N LEU A 166 -17.51 -0.19 -6.64
CA LEU A 166 -16.96 1.08 -6.15
C LEU A 166 -17.43 1.42 -4.74
N PHE A 167 -18.72 1.22 -4.47
CA PHE A 167 -19.37 1.76 -3.27
C PHE A 167 -19.83 0.66 -2.29
N GLY A 168 -19.75 -0.60 -2.70
CA GLY A 168 -20.21 -1.77 -1.95
C GLY A 168 -21.59 -2.26 -2.39
N ALA A 169 -21.89 -3.53 -2.07
CA ALA A 169 -23.08 -4.23 -2.55
C ALA A 169 -24.42 -3.63 -2.10
N SER A 170 -24.43 -2.79 -1.07
CA SER A 170 -25.63 -2.12 -0.55
C SER A 170 -25.90 -0.77 -1.21
N VAL A 171 -25.07 -0.33 -2.17
CA VAL A 171 -25.30 0.95 -2.84
C VAL A 171 -26.60 0.92 -3.63
N LYS A 172 -27.40 1.96 -3.48
CA LYS A 172 -28.63 2.12 -4.26
C LYS A 172 -28.29 2.81 -5.59
N VAL A 173 -28.56 2.14 -6.70
CA VAL A 173 -28.48 2.74 -8.03
C VAL A 173 -29.86 3.26 -8.43
N VAL A 174 -29.93 4.55 -8.75
CA VAL A 174 -31.14 5.17 -9.30
C VAL A 174 -30.86 5.48 -10.76
N HIS A 175 -31.42 4.68 -11.66
CA HIS A 175 -31.21 4.85 -13.09
C HIS A 175 -31.84 6.12 -13.62
N GLN A 176 -31.02 6.95 -14.26
CA GLN A 176 -31.37 8.23 -14.83
C GLN A 176 -30.32 8.61 -15.87
N THR A 177 -30.70 9.47 -16.81
CA THR A 177 -29.74 10.15 -17.69
C THR A 177 -28.83 11.05 -16.85
N VAL A 178 -27.53 10.95 -17.06
CA VAL A 178 -26.52 11.69 -16.31
C VAL A 178 -25.58 12.41 -17.27
N THR A 179 -25.00 13.51 -16.80
CA THR A 179 -24.00 14.28 -17.55
C THR A 179 -22.67 14.21 -16.82
N SER A 180 -21.58 14.03 -17.56
CA SER A 180 -20.21 14.04 -17.08
C SER A 180 -19.38 14.99 -17.95
N GLY A 181 -19.12 16.20 -17.45
CA GLY A 181 -18.49 17.26 -18.23
C GLY A 181 -19.34 17.63 -19.44
N VAL A 182 -18.81 17.41 -20.64
CA VAL A 182 -19.52 17.65 -21.92
C VAL A 182 -20.25 16.41 -22.46
N VAL A 183 -20.08 15.25 -21.81
CA VAL A 183 -20.64 13.98 -22.27
C VAL A 183 -21.96 13.69 -21.54
N VAL A 184 -22.94 13.18 -22.26
CA VAL A 184 -24.22 12.71 -21.71
C VAL A 184 -24.29 11.19 -21.82
N PHE A 185 -24.63 10.53 -20.72
CA PHE A 185 -24.99 9.11 -20.69
C PHE A 185 -26.50 9.02 -20.61
N GLU A 186 -27.12 8.73 -21.75
CA GLU A 186 -28.58 8.64 -21.86
C GLU A 186 -29.07 7.28 -21.35
N TYR A 187 -30.07 7.28 -20.48
CA TYR A 187 -30.69 6.05 -20.00
C TYR A 187 -31.97 5.75 -20.76
N ASP A 188 -32.00 4.62 -21.46
CA ASP A 188 -33.18 4.10 -22.13
C ASP A 188 -33.93 3.14 -21.19
N GLN A 189 -35.12 3.54 -20.74
CA GLN A 189 -35.95 2.77 -19.82
C GLN A 189 -36.53 1.49 -20.43
N THR A 190 -36.68 1.45 -21.76
CA THR A 190 -37.22 0.30 -22.50
C THR A 190 -36.14 -0.76 -22.69
N LEU A 191 -34.94 -0.33 -23.09
CA LEU A 191 -33.77 -1.18 -23.28
C LEU A 191 -33.08 -1.55 -21.97
N LYS A 192 -33.42 -0.88 -20.86
CA LYS A 192 -32.77 -1.06 -19.55
C LYS A 192 -31.26 -0.93 -19.65
N SER A 193 -30.84 0.10 -20.39
CA SER A 193 -29.45 0.28 -20.81
C SER A 193 -29.10 1.75 -20.97
N TYR A 194 -27.80 2.03 -20.93
CA TYR A 194 -27.22 3.35 -21.16
C TYR A 194 -26.62 3.43 -22.55
N ILE A 195 -26.93 4.52 -23.26
CA ILE A 195 -26.29 4.91 -24.51
C ILE A 195 -25.09 5.78 -24.14
N VAL A 196 -23.89 5.27 -24.41
CA VAL A 196 -22.63 5.88 -24.00
C VAL A 196 -21.76 6.14 -25.23
N PRO A 197 -21.26 7.36 -25.45
CA PRO A 197 -20.37 7.64 -26.56
C PRO A 197 -19.09 6.80 -26.50
N VAL A 198 -18.63 6.30 -27.65
CA VAL A 198 -17.45 5.44 -27.74
C VAL A 198 -16.16 6.24 -27.57
N ASN A 199 -16.09 7.40 -28.24
CA ASN A 199 -14.92 8.28 -28.23
C ASN A 199 -15.11 9.39 -27.20
N MET A 200 -14.89 9.06 -25.93
CA MET A 200 -14.94 10.05 -24.85
C MET A 200 -13.55 10.60 -24.55
N ASP A 201 -13.48 11.92 -24.34
CA ASP A 201 -12.26 12.56 -23.90
C ASP A 201 -11.96 12.23 -22.42
N LYS A 202 -10.75 11.73 -22.16
CA LYS A 202 -10.22 11.43 -20.82
C LYS A 202 -9.34 12.56 -20.28
N ASN A 203 -9.23 13.68 -21.02
CA ASN A 203 -8.41 14.85 -20.70
C ASN A 203 -9.02 15.69 -19.56
N THR A 204 -9.21 15.07 -18.41
CA THR A 204 -9.74 15.68 -17.19
C THR A 204 -8.83 15.33 -16.00
N PHE A 205 -9.25 15.61 -14.78
CA PHE A 205 -8.49 15.29 -13.58
C PHE A 205 -8.09 13.81 -13.48
N TRP A 206 -6.86 13.55 -13.07
CA TRP A 206 -6.44 12.25 -12.54
C TRP A 206 -6.00 12.38 -11.08
N PRO A 207 -6.16 11.30 -10.30
CA PRO A 207 -5.75 11.30 -8.91
C PRO A 207 -4.25 11.11 -8.77
N LYS A 208 -3.66 11.86 -7.84
CA LYS A 208 -2.37 11.56 -7.24
C LYS A 208 -2.52 11.51 -5.72
N ILE A 209 -2.07 10.43 -5.09
CA ILE A 209 -2.20 10.28 -3.64
C ILE A 209 -0.96 10.85 -2.96
N SER A 210 -1.12 12.01 -2.31
CA SER A 210 -0.04 12.67 -1.59
C SER A 210 0.25 11.98 -0.25
N GLN A 211 -0.81 11.62 0.47
CA GLN A 211 -0.71 10.96 1.77
C GLN A 211 -1.68 9.78 1.87
N ILE A 212 -1.24 8.73 2.55
CA ILE A 212 -2.05 7.55 2.88
C ILE A 212 -1.83 7.20 4.34
N SER A 213 -2.92 6.89 5.04
CA SER A 213 -2.88 6.32 6.39
C SER A 213 -3.95 5.24 6.51
N SER A 214 -3.78 4.31 7.43
CA SER A 214 -4.69 3.17 7.57
C SER A 214 -4.91 2.80 9.02
N VAL A 215 -6.13 2.39 9.35
CA VAL A 215 -6.51 1.80 10.63
C VAL A 215 -7.35 0.55 10.34
N GLY A 216 -6.76 -0.63 10.54
CA GLY A 216 -7.36 -1.91 10.13
C GLY A 216 -7.63 -1.93 8.62
N ASP A 217 -8.87 -2.26 8.24
CA ASP A 217 -9.32 -2.34 6.85
C ASP A 217 -9.74 -0.98 6.26
N THR A 218 -9.53 0.13 6.97
CA THR A 218 -9.92 1.48 6.53
C THR A 218 -8.70 2.33 6.22
N PHE A 219 -8.69 2.92 5.04
CA PHE A 219 -7.63 3.76 4.50
C PHE A 219 -8.15 5.19 4.32
N THR A 220 -7.39 6.15 4.80
CA THR A 220 -7.61 7.58 4.58
C THR A 220 -6.57 8.08 3.59
N LEU A 221 -7.04 8.57 2.44
CA LEU A 221 -6.24 9.01 1.31
C LEU A 221 -6.37 10.52 1.15
N THR A 222 -5.26 11.24 1.12
CA THR A 222 -5.22 12.63 0.64
C THR A 222 -4.98 12.59 -0.86
N VAL A 223 -5.99 13.02 -1.62
CA VAL A 223 -6.04 12.91 -3.07
C VAL A 223 -5.90 14.29 -3.69
N GLU A 224 -4.88 14.46 -4.52
CA GLU A 224 -4.62 15.62 -5.36
C GLU A 224 -5.30 15.41 -6.72
N TYR A 225 -6.08 16.41 -7.14
CA TYR A 225 -6.73 16.46 -8.45
C TYR A 225 -5.78 17.15 -9.42
N MET A 226 -5.07 16.34 -10.20
CA MET A 226 -4.04 16.78 -11.13
C MET A 226 -4.65 17.12 -12.48
N THR A 227 -4.23 18.23 -13.09
CA THR A 227 -4.69 18.64 -14.43
C THR A 227 -3.82 18.09 -15.55
N PRO A 228 -4.40 17.83 -16.74
CA PRO A 228 -3.66 17.51 -17.95
C PRO A 228 -2.68 18.58 -18.36
N ILE A 229 -1.46 18.12 -18.68
CA ILE A 229 -0.43 18.95 -19.28
C ILE A 229 -0.82 19.14 -20.75
N MET A 230 -1.29 20.33 -21.11
CA MET A 230 -1.49 20.72 -22.51
C MET A 230 -0.21 21.42 -23.00
N GLY A 231 0.45 20.93 -24.06
CA GLY A 231 1.75 21.47 -24.57
C GLY A 231 1.67 22.91 -25.10
N ILE A 232 2.70 23.63 -25.55
CA ILE A 232 4.18 23.50 -25.58
C ILE A 232 4.73 24.54 -24.60
N GLY A 233 5.64 24.12 -23.73
CA GLY A 233 6.07 24.89 -22.57
C GLY A 233 5.73 24.07 -21.34
N SER A 234 6.74 23.47 -20.73
CA SER A 234 6.61 22.53 -19.62
C SER A 234 6.02 23.21 -18.39
N GLU A 235 4.70 23.35 -18.32
CA GLU A 235 4.03 23.48 -17.04
C GLU A 235 3.93 22.08 -16.42
N GLU A 236 4.55 21.92 -15.25
CA GLU A 236 4.37 20.71 -14.46
C GLU A 236 2.88 20.58 -14.11
N SER A 237 2.35 19.36 -14.20
CA SER A 237 0.98 19.08 -13.76
C SER A 237 0.84 19.54 -12.31
N SER A 238 -0.09 20.47 -12.06
CA SER A 238 -0.33 21.04 -10.74
C SER A 238 -1.64 20.49 -10.17
N SER A 239 -1.64 20.29 -8.85
CA SER A 239 -2.85 19.95 -8.11
C SER A 239 -3.71 21.20 -7.98
N ILE A 240 -4.94 21.16 -8.49
CA ILE A 240 -5.87 22.30 -8.37
C ILE A 240 -6.85 22.16 -7.20
N LYS A 241 -7.01 20.95 -6.66
CA LYS A 241 -7.96 20.60 -5.60
C LYS A 241 -7.44 19.41 -4.82
N GLN A 242 -7.68 19.40 -3.52
CA GLN A 242 -7.39 18.26 -2.65
C GLN A 242 -8.65 17.80 -1.91
N MET A 243 -8.82 16.48 -1.81
CA MET A 243 -9.91 15.86 -1.07
C MET A 243 -9.41 14.68 -0.25
N ILE A 244 -10.13 14.35 0.81
CA ILE A 244 -9.87 13.19 1.66
C ILE A 244 -10.86 12.11 1.29
N TYR A 245 -10.35 10.96 0.84
CA TYR A 245 -11.13 9.76 0.57
C TYR A 245 -10.96 8.76 1.70
N THR A 246 -12.07 8.25 2.21
CA THR A 246 -12.06 7.09 3.12
C THR A 246 -12.44 5.85 2.32
N VAL A 247 -11.54 4.88 2.23
CA VAL A 247 -11.72 3.64 1.48
C VAL A 247 -11.60 2.44 2.42
N SER A 248 -12.57 1.53 2.38
CA SER A 248 -12.44 0.24 3.05
C SER A 248 -11.86 -0.79 2.08
N ARG A 249 -10.82 -1.51 2.47
CA ARG A 249 -10.19 -2.60 1.73
C ARG A 249 -10.16 -3.85 2.59
N ASN A 250 -10.80 -4.92 2.13
CA ASN A 250 -10.64 -6.25 2.68
C ASN A 250 -9.93 -7.16 1.65
N ALA A 251 -9.79 -8.46 1.96
CA ALA A 251 -9.11 -9.42 1.08
C ALA A 251 -9.74 -9.56 -0.33
N SER A 252 -11.01 -9.18 -0.49
CA SER A 252 -11.78 -9.42 -1.73
C SER A 252 -12.17 -8.16 -2.49
N ALA A 253 -12.26 -7.00 -1.82
CA ALA A 253 -12.80 -5.79 -2.42
C ALA A 253 -12.26 -4.50 -1.77
N LYS A 254 -12.28 -3.42 -2.56
CA LYS A 254 -12.14 -2.03 -2.10
C LYS A 254 -13.47 -1.31 -2.30
N THR A 255 -13.87 -0.48 -1.35
CA THR A 255 -15.11 0.31 -1.44
C THR A 255 -14.91 1.71 -0.87
N VAL A 256 -15.36 2.74 -1.56
CA VAL A 256 -15.34 4.12 -1.08
C VAL A 256 -16.45 4.31 -0.05
N LYS A 257 -16.11 4.89 1.10
CA LYS A 257 -17.02 5.13 2.23
C LYS A 257 -17.41 6.59 2.36
N SER A 258 -16.47 7.51 2.20
CA SER A 258 -16.72 8.95 2.26
C SER A 258 -15.70 9.73 1.44
N VAL A 259 -16.08 10.96 1.07
CA VAL A 259 -15.24 11.94 0.40
C VAL A 259 -15.45 13.29 1.08
N GLN A 260 -14.37 13.94 1.51
CA GLN A 260 -14.42 15.19 2.27
C GLN A 260 -13.47 16.23 1.68
N TYR A 261 -13.78 17.50 1.86
CA TYR A 261 -12.83 18.57 1.57
C TYR A 261 -11.72 18.57 2.63
N VAL A 262 -10.49 18.92 2.23
CA VAL A 262 -9.44 19.22 3.20
C VAL A 262 -9.85 20.49 3.95
N THR A 263 -10.30 20.35 5.20
CA THR A 263 -10.42 21.49 6.10
C THR A 263 -9.02 22.00 6.37
N ALA A 264 -8.72 23.23 5.93
CA ALA A 264 -7.51 23.92 6.37
C ALA A 264 -7.52 23.94 7.89
N SER A 265 -6.57 23.25 8.52
CA SER A 265 -6.34 23.37 9.95
C SER A 265 -6.06 24.84 10.23
N SER A 266 -7.00 25.53 10.86
CA SER A 266 -6.78 26.85 11.43
C SER A 266 -5.63 26.70 12.43
N THR A 267 -4.47 27.20 12.03
CA THR A 267 -3.36 27.42 12.95
C THR A 267 -3.82 28.52 13.91
N GLU A 268 -4.27 28.14 15.10
CA GLU A 268 -4.31 29.02 16.28
C GLU A 268 -2.92 29.09 16.92
#